data_AF-A0A831SP28-F1
#
_entry.id   AF-A0A831SP28-F1
#
_cell.length_a   1.000
_cell.length_b   1.000
_cell.length_c   1.000
_cell.angle_alpha   90.00
_cell.angle_beta   90.00
_cell.angle_gamma   90.00
#
_symmetry.space_group_name_H-M   'P 1'
#
loop_
_entity.id
_entity.type
_entity.pdbx_description
1 polymer ?
#
loop_
_entity_poly.entity_id
_entity_poly.type
_entity_poly.pdbx_seq_one_letter_code
_entity_poly.pdbx_strand_id
1 'polypeptide(L)'
;MGELDKNSRVKALFDYLNEVVRLGLKVIRRVDEHQEDFLLFQNELPNVDGISLFTPSGEDLFWISVHRQNISNPPELPEILKNWVEVSNDPNKEPQIIEEQRFVDEKGDSGQDAFIEYWEIWEQWAKEAKTKKKVQDIYNKLFKVNEQLKYDEQLELIWGHGLFLWKSEKYIIKYPLITQRMVIEHNAGEGIIHVFPEDDTEPKLELDMLIDTGLPDLSDIREKFIEFLKKRDETTLKDFYPLGFCRPILKEIAGRLTPDGEFVELNENHDLNPTHKLRVIDCWILFLRKRQ
;
A
#
# COMPACT_ATOMS: atom_id res chain seq x y z
N MET A 1 4.49 -50.85 32.39
CA MET A 1 4.92 -49.54 32.96
C MET A 1 5.92 -48.78 32.08
N GLY A 2 6.15 -49.17 30.81
CA GLY A 2 7.18 -48.56 29.94
C GLY A 2 6.67 -47.73 28.74
N GLU A 3 5.37 -47.74 28.43
CA GLU A 3 4.81 -46.96 27.31
C GLU A 3 4.49 -45.50 27.68
N LEU A 4 4.13 -45.24 28.94
CA LEU A 4 3.83 -43.89 29.44
C LEU A 4 5.07 -42.97 29.47
N ASP A 5 6.27 -43.52 29.67
CA ASP A 5 7.55 -42.77 29.70
C ASP A 5 8.11 -42.47 28.30
N LYS A 6 7.74 -43.27 27.29
CA LYS A 6 8.09 -42.97 25.89
C LYS A 6 7.29 -41.80 25.34
N ASN A 7 5.98 -41.74 25.61
CA ASN A 7 5.13 -40.65 25.12
C ASN A 7 5.46 -39.30 25.79
N SER A 8 5.84 -39.28 27.07
CA SER A 8 6.26 -38.05 27.75
C SER A 8 7.58 -37.50 27.19
N ARG A 9 8.55 -38.38 26.88
CA ARG A 9 9.83 -37.99 26.26
C ARG A 9 9.67 -37.52 24.82
N VAL A 10 8.79 -38.16 24.04
CA VAL A 10 8.47 -37.73 22.68
C VAL A 10 7.79 -36.35 22.70
N LYS A 11 6.86 -36.13 23.63
CA LYS A 11 6.22 -34.82 23.80
C LYS A 11 7.23 -33.75 24.21
N ALA A 12 8.10 -34.02 25.18
CA ALA A 12 9.14 -33.10 25.60
C ALA A 12 10.16 -32.78 24.49
N LEU A 13 10.48 -33.75 23.63
CA LEU A 13 11.32 -33.53 22.45
C LEU A 13 10.62 -32.66 21.40
N PHE A 14 9.32 -32.88 21.17
CA PHE A 14 8.53 -32.02 20.28
C PHE A 14 8.40 -30.59 20.83
N ASP A 15 8.16 -30.45 22.13
CA ASP A 15 8.09 -29.15 22.81
C ASP A 15 9.45 -28.43 22.71
N TYR A 16 10.56 -29.13 22.94
CA TYR A 16 11.91 -28.60 22.78
C TYR A 16 12.23 -28.21 21.32
N LEU A 17 11.90 -29.06 20.34
CA LEU A 17 12.10 -28.74 18.92
C LEU A 17 11.25 -27.53 18.49
N ASN A 18 10.01 -27.43 18.98
CA ASN A 18 9.15 -26.27 18.76
C ASN A 18 9.75 -25.01 19.39
N GLU A 19 10.31 -25.09 20.60
CA GLU A 19 11.02 -23.95 21.21
C GLU A 19 12.26 -23.55 20.43
N VAL A 20 13.08 -24.51 19.97
CA VAL A 20 14.28 -24.22 19.17
C VAL A 20 13.92 -23.59 17.82
N VAL A 21 12.87 -24.09 17.16
CA VAL A 21 12.34 -23.50 15.92
C VAL A 21 11.80 -22.09 16.19
N ARG A 22 11.03 -21.88 17.26
CA ARG A 22 10.54 -20.55 17.68
C ARG A 22 11.68 -19.57 17.96
N LEU A 23 12.75 -20.02 18.61
CA LEU A 23 13.94 -19.20 18.89
C LEU A 23 14.72 -18.84 17.62
N GLY A 24 14.63 -19.66 16.56
CA GLY A 24 15.28 -19.43 15.27
C GLY A 24 14.44 -18.61 14.27
N LEU A 25 13.11 -18.53 14.44
CA LEU A 25 12.24 -17.79 13.53
C LEU A 25 12.31 -16.29 13.84
N LYS A 26 12.81 -15.51 12.86
CA LYS A 26 12.72 -14.04 12.91
C LYS A 26 11.25 -13.65 12.76
N VAL A 27 10.59 -13.37 13.88
CA VAL A 27 9.19 -12.89 13.87
C VAL A 27 9.15 -11.45 13.38
N ILE A 28 8.60 -11.25 12.18
CA ILE A 28 8.32 -9.93 11.60
C ILE A 28 6.98 -9.43 12.13
N ARG A 29 6.97 -8.24 12.73
CA ARG A 29 5.76 -7.63 13.30
C ARG A 29 5.34 -6.35 12.60
N ARG A 30 6.24 -5.75 11.82
CA ARG A 30 5.96 -4.53 11.07
C ARG A 30 6.40 -4.69 9.62
N VAL A 31 5.61 -4.17 8.68
CA VAL A 31 5.94 -4.34 7.25
C VAL A 31 7.30 -3.71 6.89
N ASP A 32 7.68 -2.63 7.56
CA ASP A 32 8.99 -1.97 7.39
C ASP A 32 10.19 -2.80 7.88
N GLU A 33 9.98 -3.89 8.64
CA GLU A 33 11.06 -4.78 9.09
C GLU A 33 11.56 -5.75 8.01
N HIS A 34 10.87 -5.82 6.87
CA HIS A 34 11.37 -6.52 5.69
C HIS A 34 12.59 -5.84 5.07
N GLN A 35 12.83 -4.55 5.39
CA GLN A 35 13.99 -3.77 4.91
C GLN A 35 14.07 -3.62 3.39
N GLU A 36 12.96 -3.82 2.69
CA GLU A 36 12.86 -3.63 1.24
C GLU A 36 12.27 -2.23 0.95
N ASP A 37 12.84 -1.53 -0.03
CA ASP A 37 12.54 -0.11 -0.34
C ASP A 37 11.22 0.08 -1.12
N PHE A 38 10.15 -0.63 -0.73
CA PHE A 38 8.83 -0.45 -1.32
C PHE A 38 7.69 -0.76 -0.35
N LEU A 39 6.92 0.28 -0.04
CA LEU A 39 5.64 0.24 0.66
C LEU A 39 4.67 1.17 -0.07
N LEU A 40 3.45 0.70 -0.31
CA LEU A 40 2.38 1.47 -0.92
C LEU A 40 1.06 1.15 -0.20
N PHE A 41 0.61 2.05 0.66
CA PHE A 41 -0.65 1.92 1.37
C PHE A 41 -1.82 2.37 0.48
N GLN A 42 -2.99 1.78 0.68
CA GLN A 42 -4.21 2.14 -0.06
C GLN A 42 -4.53 3.64 -0.05
N ASN A 43 -4.32 4.32 1.09
CA ASN A 43 -4.60 5.76 1.23
C ASN A 43 -3.56 6.67 0.54
N GLU A 44 -2.45 6.12 0.06
CA GLU A 44 -1.49 6.85 -0.77
C GLU A 44 -1.88 6.85 -2.26
N LEU A 45 -2.79 5.98 -2.69
CA LEU A 45 -3.29 6.00 -4.07
C LEU A 45 -4.38 7.08 -4.22
N PRO A 46 -4.15 8.10 -5.06
CA PRO A 46 -5.18 9.07 -5.38
C PRO A 46 -6.26 8.42 -6.26
N ASN A 47 -7.51 8.76 -6.01
CA ASN A 47 -8.63 8.41 -6.87
C ASN A 47 -8.76 9.42 -8.01
N VAL A 48 -7.89 9.29 -9.02
CA VAL A 48 -7.77 10.22 -10.16
C VAL A 48 -7.50 9.46 -11.45
N ASP A 49 -7.71 10.12 -12.59
CA ASP A 49 -7.40 9.55 -13.90
C ASP A 49 -5.93 9.10 -14.01
N GLY A 50 -5.71 7.98 -14.70
CA GLY A 50 -4.43 7.32 -14.82
C GLY A 50 -4.13 6.23 -13.77
N ILE A 51 -4.98 6.06 -12.76
CA ILE A 51 -4.95 4.91 -11.85
C ILE A 51 -6.33 4.25 -11.85
N SER A 52 -6.35 2.95 -12.13
CA SER A 52 -7.56 2.13 -12.05
C SER A 52 -7.34 1.00 -11.08
N LEU A 53 -8.34 0.71 -10.26
CA LEU A 53 -8.34 -0.42 -9.33
C LEU A 53 -9.34 -1.46 -9.80
N PHE A 54 -8.98 -2.73 -9.59
CA PHE A 54 -9.87 -3.87 -9.77
C PHE A 54 -10.60 -3.88 -11.12
N THR A 55 -9.83 -3.70 -12.19
CA THR A 55 -10.34 -3.59 -13.56
C THR A 55 -10.31 -4.96 -14.23
N PRO A 56 -11.44 -5.49 -14.71
CA PRO A 56 -11.47 -6.77 -15.42
C PRO A 56 -10.83 -6.65 -16.80
N SER A 57 -10.11 -7.68 -17.23
CA SER A 57 -9.49 -7.80 -18.55
C SER A 57 -9.55 -9.24 -19.03
N GLY A 58 -10.53 -9.55 -19.89
CA GLY A 58 -10.78 -10.93 -20.31
C GLY A 58 -11.26 -11.78 -19.13
N GLU A 59 -10.52 -12.85 -18.82
CA GLU A 59 -10.77 -13.73 -17.66
C GLU A 59 -10.03 -13.24 -16.39
N ASP A 60 -9.12 -12.27 -16.53
CA ASP A 60 -8.28 -11.77 -15.45
C ASP A 60 -8.83 -10.50 -14.80
N LEU A 61 -8.34 -10.22 -13.58
CA LEU A 61 -8.65 -9.01 -12.83
C LEU A 61 -7.36 -8.29 -12.45
N PHE A 62 -7.11 -7.10 -13.02
CA PHE A 62 -6.01 -6.26 -12.60
C PHE A 62 -6.37 -5.52 -11.31
N TRP A 63 -5.59 -5.74 -10.25
CA TRP A 63 -5.87 -5.12 -8.95
C TRP A 63 -5.44 -3.67 -8.92
N ILE A 64 -4.31 -3.35 -9.57
CA ILE A 64 -3.86 -1.97 -9.82
C ILE A 64 -3.42 -1.88 -11.29
N SER A 65 -3.88 -0.85 -11.98
CA SER A 65 -3.38 -0.43 -13.29
C SER A 65 -2.94 1.02 -13.19
N VAL A 66 -1.70 1.33 -13.55
CA VAL A 66 -1.17 2.71 -13.53
C VAL A 66 -0.64 3.07 -14.90
N HIS A 67 -1.16 4.16 -15.47
CA HIS A 67 -0.72 4.72 -16.74
C HIS A 67 0.39 5.74 -16.53
N ARG A 68 1.39 5.70 -17.41
CA ARG A 68 2.39 6.74 -17.54
C ARG A 68 1.72 8.04 -17.91
N GLN A 69 2.08 9.11 -17.18
CA GLN A 69 1.51 10.42 -17.36
C GLN A 69 2.37 11.28 -18.29
N ASN A 70 1.69 12.08 -19.10
CA ASN A 70 2.31 13.18 -19.83
C ASN A 70 1.97 14.50 -19.14
N ILE A 71 2.98 15.12 -18.54
CA ILE A 71 2.88 16.39 -17.80
C ILE A 71 3.41 17.47 -18.73
N SER A 72 2.56 18.41 -19.12
CA SER A 72 2.95 19.55 -19.93
C SER A 72 3.85 20.51 -19.14
N ASN A 73 4.66 21.28 -19.86
CA ASN A 73 5.41 22.39 -19.28
C ASN A 73 4.47 23.48 -18.75
N PRO A 74 4.92 24.31 -17.78
CA PRO A 74 4.17 25.47 -17.33
C PRO A 74 3.83 26.41 -18.47
N PRO A 75 2.75 27.20 -18.34
CA PRO A 75 2.37 28.18 -19.36
C PRO A 75 3.52 29.16 -19.61
N GLU A 76 3.72 29.49 -20.89
CA GLU A 76 4.76 30.44 -21.29
C GLU A 76 4.49 31.83 -20.71
N LEU A 77 5.55 32.48 -20.23
CA LEU A 77 5.46 33.84 -19.70
C LEU A 77 5.20 34.84 -20.83
N PRO A 78 4.21 35.75 -20.66
CA PRO A 78 4.05 36.93 -21.51
C PRO A 78 5.35 37.74 -21.59
N GLU A 79 5.62 38.39 -22.74
CA GLU A 79 6.83 39.22 -22.94
C GLU A 79 7.06 40.25 -21.83
N ILE A 80 5.97 40.83 -21.32
CA ILE A 80 6.00 41.84 -20.24
C ILE A 80 6.56 41.25 -18.94
N LEU A 81 6.40 39.95 -18.70
CA LEU A 81 6.80 39.26 -17.45
C LEU A 81 8.12 38.50 -17.55
N LYS A 82 8.69 38.29 -18.75
CA LYS A 82 9.87 37.43 -18.97
C LYS A 82 11.13 37.80 -18.15
N ASN A 83 11.29 39.07 -17.80
CA ASN A 83 12.42 39.55 -16.98
C ASN A 83 12.04 39.83 -15.53
N TRP A 84 10.78 39.62 -15.16
CA TRP A 84 10.23 39.99 -13.86
C TRP A 84 9.81 38.78 -13.04
N VAL A 85 9.47 37.67 -13.70
CA VAL A 85 8.94 36.48 -13.06
C VAL A 85 9.78 35.26 -13.44
N GLU A 86 10.20 34.49 -12.44
CA GLU A 86 10.80 33.17 -12.61
C GLU A 86 9.73 32.10 -12.44
N VAL A 87 9.64 31.17 -13.39
CA VAL A 87 8.68 30.05 -13.37
C VAL A 87 9.43 28.73 -13.40
N SER A 88 9.07 27.85 -12.46
CA SER A 88 9.62 26.52 -12.33
C SER A 88 8.74 25.47 -13.02
N ASN A 89 9.37 24.43 -13.57
CA ASN A 89 8.65 23.25 -14.09
C ASN A 89 8.04 22.37 -12.97
N ASP A 90 8.43 22.57 -11.71
CA ASP A 90 7.78 21.92 -10.57
C ASP A 90 6.47 22.64 -10.24
N PRO A 91 5.30 21.99 -10.39
CA PRO A 91 4.03 22.64 -10.13
C PRO A 91 3.79 22.98 -8.64
N ASN A 92 4.62 22.46 -7.72
CA ASN A 92 4.60 22.85 -6.31
C ASN A 92 5.34 24.16 -6.02
N LYS A 93 6.09 24.70 -6.99
CA LYS A 93 6.82 25.95 -6.84
C LYS A 93 6.08 27.06 -7.55
N GLU A 94 5.58 28.00 -6.75
CA GLU A 94 4.87 29.18 -7.26
C GLU A 94 5.81 30.08 -8.09
N PRO A 95 5.29 30.80 -9.09
CA PRO A 95 6.04 31.82 -9.82
C PRO A 95 6.60 32.87 -8.86
N GLN A 96 7.88 33.19 -8.96
CA GLN A 96 8.55 34.15 -8.07
C GLN A 96 8.85 35.45 -8.80
N ILE A 97 8.62 36.59 -8.16
CA ILE A 97 8.95 37.91 -8.69
C ILE A 97 10.43 38.22 -8.37
N ILE A 98 11.23 38.49 -9.40
CA ILE A 98 12.68 38.68 -9.31
C ILE A 98 13.04 40.14 -8.97
N GLU A 99 12.28 41.13 -9.45
CA GLU A 99 12.48 42.56 -9.16
C GLU A 99 11.15 43.25 -8.81
N GLU A 100 11.04 43.79 -7.59
CA GLU A 100 9.86 44.59 -7.15
C GLU A 100 9.88 46.04 -7.70
N GLN A 101 11.02 46.50 -8.24
CA GLN A 101 11.20 47.92 -8.54
C GLN A 101 10.62 48.33 -9.90
N ARG A 102 9.36 48.80 -9.81
CA ARG A 102 8.53 49.56 -10.76
C ARG A 102 7.52 48.75 -11.59
N PHE A 103 6.45 48.31 -10.92
CA PHE A 103 5.11 48.27 -11.51
C PHE A 103 4.55 49.69 -11.69
N VAL A 104 5.29 50.59 -12.34
CA VAL A 104 4.79 51.94 -12.67
C VAL A 104 5.31 52.29 -14.05
N ASP A 105 4.61 51.80 -15.07
CA ASP A 105 4.61 52.47 -16.37
C ASP A 105 3.64 53.67 -16.28
N GLU A 106 3.73 54.66 -17.18
CA GLU A 106 2.87 55.87 -17.17
C GLU A 106 1.35 55.57 -17.35
N LYS A 107 0.98 54.29 -17.45
CA LYS A 107 -0.38 53.73 -17.49
C LYS A 107 -0.76 52.82 -16.30
N GLY A 108 0.10 52.67 -15.29
CA GLY A 108 -0.23 52.18 -13.93
C GLY A 108 -0.53 50.69 -13.75
N ASP A 109 -1.35 50.06 -14.60
CA ASP A 109 -2.02 48.79 -14.25
C ASP A 109 -1.53 47.55 -15.04
N SER A 110 -0.85 47.73 -16.18
CA SER A 110 -0.64 46.64 -17.16
C SER A 110 0.23 45.46 -16.71
N GLY A 111 1.20 45.67 -15.82
CA GLY A 111 2.11 44.60 -15.37
C GLY A 111 1.52 43.75 -14.24
N GLN A 112 0.73 44.37 -13.35
CA GLN A 112 0.02 43.65 -12.28
C GLN A 112 -1.14 42.86 -12.86
N ASP A 113 -1.90 43.46 -13.77
CA ASP A 113 -2.98 42.78 -14.50
C ASP A 113 -2.44 41.58 -15.28
N ALA A 114 -1.32 41.73 -16.00
CA ALA A 114 -0.69 40.63 -16.72
C ALA A 114 -0.21 39.50 -15.80
N PHE A 115 0.29 39.83 -14.60
CA PHE A 115 0.69 38.82 -13.62
C PHE A 115 -0.52 38.09 -13.02
N ILE A 116 -1.61 38.80 -12.74
CA ILE A 116 -2.86 38.21 -12.24
C ILE A 116 -3.44 37.25 -13.29
N GLU A 117 -3.54 37.68 -14.55
CA GLU A 117 -3.98 36.83 -15.66
C GLU A 117 -3.08 35.60 -15.83
N TYR A 118 -1.76 35.79 -15.79
CA TYR A 118 -0.81 34.68 -15.86
C TYR A 118 -0.97 33.72 -14.69
N TRP A 119 -1.15 34.23 -13.47
CA TRP A 119 -1.31 33.45 -12.26
C TRP A 119 -2.53 32.52 -12.36
N GLU A 120 -3.65 32.99 -12.89
CA GLU A 120 -4.84 32.16 -13.08
C GLU A 120 -4.57 30.96 -14.02
N ILE A 121 -3.87 31.21 -15.13
CA ILE A 121 -3.49 30.16 -16.10
C ILE A 121 -2.50 29.18 -15.45
N TRP A 122 -1.49 29.71 -14.75
CA TRP A 122 -0.49 28.91 -14.05
C TRP A 122 -1.13 28.07 -12.95
N GLU A 123 -2.07 28.62 -12.18
CA GLU A 123 -2.73 27.90 -11.09
C GLU A 123 -3.55 26.72 -11.61
N GLN A 124 -4.25 26.89 -12.73
CA GLN A 124 -4.96 25.81 -13.41
C GLN A 124 -3.99 24.71 -13.87
N TRP A 125 -2.92 25.10 -14.57
CA TRP A 125 -1.87 24.16 -14.98
C TRP A 125 -1.27 23.43 -13.77
N ALA A 126 -0.95 24.15 -12.69
CA ALA A 126 -0.32 23.58 -11.50
C ALA A 126 -1.24 22.57 -10.81
N LYS A 127 -2.56 22.80 -10.75
CA LYS A 127 -3.55 21.84 -10.21
C LYS A 127 -3.56 20.54 -11.02
N GLU A 128 -3.60 20.62 -12.34
CA GLU A 128 -3.57 19.44 -13.23
C GLU A 128 -2.22 18.72 -13.16
N ALA A 129 -1.12 19.45 -13.27
CA ALA A 129 0.23 18.92 -13.24
C ALA A 129 0.58 18.27 -11.90
N LYS A 130 0.13 18.82 -10.76
CA LYS A 130 0.25 18.19 -9.44
C LYS A 130 -0.42 16.82 -9.40
N THR A 131 -1.64 16.74 -9.94
CA THR A 131 -2.41 15.48 -9.98
C THR A 131 -1.69 14.43 -10.82
N LYS A 132 -1.29 14.79 -12.05
CA LYS A 132 -0.53 13.90 -12.93
C LYS A 132 0.84 13.50 -12.35
N LYS A 133 1.53 14.42 -11.65
CA LYS A 133 2.81 14.12 -10.98
C LYS A 133 2.66 13.04 -9.92
N LYS A 134 1.60 13.08 -9.09
CA LYS A 134 1.34 12.02 -8.10
C LYS A 134 1.18 10.65 -8.76
N VAL A 135 0.42 10.57 -9.85
CA VAL A 135 0.25 9.32 -10.61
C VAL A 135 1.57 8.85 -11.23
N GLN A 136 2.34 9.77 -11.83
CA GLN A 136 3.65 9.46 -12.39
C GLN A 136 4.65 8.96 -11.33
N ASP A 137 4.59 9.50 -10.11
CA ASP A 137 5.44 9.05 -9.01
C ASP A 137 5.10 7.62 -8.60
N ILE A 138 3.82 7.24 -8.57
CA ILE A 138 3.38 5.85 -8.33
C ILE A 138 3.83 4.94 -9.48
N TYR A 139 3.65 5.36 -10.74
CA TYR A 139 4.14 4.63 -11.91
C TYR A 139 5.66 4.37 -11.80
N ASN A 140 6.44 5.40 -11.46
CA ASN A 140 7.89 5.28 -11.30
C ASN A 140 8.28 4.34 -10.15
N LYS A 141 7.55 4.37 -9.02
CA LYS A 141 7.76 3.44 -7.90
C LYS A 141 7.51 1.99 -8.35
N LEU A 142 6.38 1.72 -9.00
CA LEU A 142 6.03 0.38 -9.49
C LEU A 142 6.99 -0.09 -10.60
N PHE A 143 7.43 0.80 -11.48
CA PHE A 143 8.45 0.48 -12.49
C PHE A 143 9.75 0.00 -11.84
N LYS A 144 10.21 0.68 -10.78
CA LYS A 144 11.40 0.25 -10.02
C LYS A 144 11.21 -1.12 -9.38
N VAL A 145 10.05 -1.39 -8.79
CA VAL A 145 9.71 -2.71 -8.24
C VAL A 145 9.77 -3.80 -9.31
N ASN A 146 9.15 -3.54 -10.47
CA ASN A 146 9.18 -4.45 -11.62
C ASN A 146 10.62 -4.72 -12.09
N GLU A 147 11.49 -3.71 -12.13
CA GLU A 147 12.90 -3.91 -12.47
C GLU A 147 13.64 -4.71 -11.39
N GLN A 148 13.43 -4.44 -10.10
CA GLN A 148 14.06 -5.18 -9.00
C GLN A 148 13.70 -6.67 -9.03
N LEU A 149 12.41 -7.00 -9.21
CA LEU A 149 11.92 -8.38 -9.23
C LEU A 149 12.43 -9.21 -10.41
N LYS A 150 12.89 -8.58 -11.50
CA LYS A 150 13.53 -9.28 -12.63
C LYS A 150 14.92 -9.81 -12.29
N TYR A 151 15.64 -9.15 -11.38
CA TYR A 151 17.04 -9.50 -11.06
C TYR A 151 17.19 -10.22 -9.72
N ASP A 152 16.25 -10.04 -8.80
CA ASP A 152 16.27 -10.70 -7.49
C ASP A 152 15.09 -11.66 -7.34
N GLU A 153 15.32 -12.93 -7.68
CA GLU A 153 14.34 -13.99 -7.55
C GLU A 153 13.99 -14.32 -6.08
N GLN A 154 14.76 -13.83 -5.11
CA GLN A 154 14.43 -13.99 -3.68
C GLN A 154 13.37 -12.99 -3.23
N LEU A 155 13.09 -11.95 -4.01
CA LEU A 155 12.04 -10.99 -3.72
C LEU A 155 10.69 -11.46 -4.26
N GLU A 156 9.64 -11.06 -3.56
CA GLU A 156 8.26 -11.20 -3.98
C GLU A 156 7.46 -9.94 -3.66
N LEU A 157 6.50 -9.62 -4.52
CA LEU A 157 5.52 -8.56 -4.31
C LEU A 157 4.30 -9.13 -3.60
N ILE A 158 3.93 -8.51 -2.48
CA ILE A 158 2.84 -8.98 -1.63
C ILE A 158 1.77 -7.92 -1.51
N TRP A 159 0.52 -8.35 -1.71
CA TRP A 159 -0.66 -7.63 -1.31
C TRP A 159 -1.10 -8.07 0.08
N GLY A 160 -0.90 -7.22 1.07
CA GLY A 160 -1.44 -7.37 2.40
C GLY A 160 -2.84 -6.80 2.52
N HIS A 161 -3.78 -7.51 3.14
CA HIS A 161 -5.13 -7.05 3.43
C HIS A 161 -5.48 -7.24 4.92
N GLY A 162 -6.20 -6.28 5.48
CA GLY A 162 -6.56 -6.27 6.90
C GLY A 162 -5.36 -5.91 7.78
N LEU A 163 -5.05 -4.62 7.89
CA LEU A 163 -3.87 -4.15 8.62
C LEU A 163 -4.10 -4.24 10.13
N PHE A 164 -3.34 -5.10 10.80
CA PHE A 164 -3.34 -5.25 12.25
C PHE A 164 -2.45 -4.18 12.90
N LEU A 165 -3.02 -3.38 13.79
CA LEU A 165 -2.37 -2.28 14.50
C LEU A 165 -2.51 -2.49 16.01
N TRP A 166 -1.38 -2.71 16.69
CA TRP A 166 -1.37 -2.86 18.13
C TRP A 166 -0.01 -2.57 18.73
N LYS A 167 0.00 -1.96 19.92
CA LYS A 167 1.19 -1.66 20.69
C LYS A 167 1.01 -2.11 22.14
N SER A 168 1.97 -2.88 22.63
CA SER A 168 2.14 -3.17 24.06
C SER A 168 3.44 -2.54 24.56
N GLU A 169 3.77 -2.78 25.83
CA GLU A 169 5.06 -2.39 26.41
C GLU A 169 6.26 -3.05 25.71
N LYS A 170 6.05 -4.23 25.11
CA LYS A 170 7.14 -5.04 24.51
C LYS A 170 7.09 -5.12 22.99
N TYR A 171 5.90 -5.01 22.40
CA TYR A 171 5.69 -5.31 20.98
C TYR A 171 4.97 -4.16 20.28
N ILE A 172 5.38 -3.89 19.04
CA ILE A 172 4.67 -3.01 18.12
C ILE A 172 4.34 -3.86 16.89
N ILE A 173 3.05 -3.96 16.57
CA ILE A 173 2.56 -4.72 15.42
C ILE A 173 1.88 -3.76 14.45
N LYS A 174 2.33 -3.80 13.20
CA LYS A 174 1.77 -3.10 12.03
C LYS A 174 1.94 -4.02 10.82
N TYR A 175 1.08 -5.02 10.68
CA TYR A 175 1.26 -6.07 9.68
C TYR A 175 -0.10 -6.54 9.13
N PRO A 176 -0.21 -6.86 7.83
CA PRO A 176 -1.46 -7.40 7.27
C PRO A 176 -1.76 -8.80 7.84
N LEU A 177 -3.04 -9.10 8.07
CA LEU A 177 -3.48 -10.44 8.49
C LEU A 177 -3.58 -11.41 7.33
N ILE A 178 -3.76 -10.91 6.11
CA ILE A 178 -3.92 -11.74 4.92
C ILE A 178 -2.94 -11.26 3.86
N THR A 179 -2.23 -12.18 3.23
CA THR A 179 -1.27 -11.86 2.17
C THR A 179 -1.56 -12.66 0.91
N GLN A 180 -1.55 -11.99 -0.24
CA GLN A 180 -1.61 -12.59 -1.57
C GLN A 180 -0.33 -12.27 -2.32
N ARG A 181 0.26 -13.25 -2.99
CA ARG A 181 1.40 -13.01 -3.87
C ARG A 181 0.93 -12.37 -5.18
N MET A 182 1.65 -11.34 -5.60
CA MET A 182 1.30 -10.53 -6.76
C MET A 182 2.37 -10.63 -7.84
N VAL A 183 1.91 -10.56 -9.08
CA VAL A 183 2.70 -10.32 -10.28
C VAL A 183 2.60 -8.85 -10.63
N ILE A 184 3.69 -8.31 -11.15
CA ILE A 184 3.74 -6.98 -11.75
C ILE A 184 4.21 -7.11 -13.20
N GLU A 185 3.48 -6.48 -14.11
CA GLU A 185 3.80 -6.47 -15.53
C GLU A 185 3.86 -5.04 -16.05
N HIS A 186 4.88 -4.77 -16.86
CA HIS A 186 5.05 -3.48 -17.52
C HIS A 186 4.91 -3.63 -19.03
N ASN A 187 3.84 -3.07 -19.59
CA ASN A 187 3.66 -2.94 -21.03
C ASN A 187 4.19 -1.57 -21.50
N ALA A 188 5.40 -1.59 -22.05
CA ALA A 188 6.09 -0.39 -22.51
C ALA A 188 5.41 0.28 -23.72
N GLY A 189 4.70 -0.49 -24.55
CA GLY A 189 4.03 0.04 -25.76
C GLY A 189 2.82 0.90 -25.41
N GLU A 190 2.07 0.50 -24.40
CA GLU A 190 0.90 1.25 -23.89
C GLU A 190 1.27 2.20 -22.74
N GLY A 191 2.49 2.09 -22.20
CA GLY A 191 2.93 2.88 -21.06
C GLY A 191 2.14 2.58 -19.80
N ILE A 192 1.77 1.31 -19.58
CA ILE A 192 0.94 0.87 -18.45
C ILE A 192 1.67 -0.17 -17.61
N ILE A 193 1.44 -0.13 -16.30
CA ILE A 193 1.87 -1.17 -15.36
C ILE A 193 0.63 -1.78 -14.72
N HIS A 194 0.56 -3.11 -14.75
CA HIS A 194 -0.47 -3.91 -14.10
C HIS A 194 0.09 -4.65 -12.89
N VAL A 195 -0.71 -4.74 -11.83
CA VAL A 195 -0.45 -5.57 -10.66
C VAL A 195 -1.67 -6.46 -10.44
N PHE A 196 -1.46 -7.76 -10.34
CA PHE A 196 -2.52 -8.76 -10.23
C PHE A 196 -2.00 -10.00 -9.48
N PRO A 197 -2.88 -10.85 -8.91
CA PRO A 197 -2.44 -12.01 -8.14
C PRO A 197 -1.68 -13.00 -9.03
N GLU A 198 -0.67 -13.67 -8.48
CA GLU A 198 0.01 -14.77 -9.18
C GLU A 198 -0.95 -15.95 -9.36
N ASP A 199 -0.97 -16.51 -10.57
CA ASP A 199 -1.77 -17.70 -10.89
C ASP A 199 -1.46 -18.86 -9.94
N ASP A 200 -2.48 -19.69 -9.67
CA ASP A 200 -2.39 -20.85 -8.79
C ASP A 200 -1.89 -20.56 -7.35
N THR A 201 -1.90 -19.30 -6.91
CA THR A 201 -1.57 -18.94 -5.51
C THR A 201 -2.79 -18.52 -4.72
N GLU A 202 -2.97 -19.16 -3.56
CA GLU A 202 -4.03 -18.80 -2.61
C GLU A 202 -3.57 -17.74 -1.60
N PRO A 203 -4.50 -16.89 -1.11
CA PRO A 203 -4.21 -15.98 -0.01
C PRO A 203 -3.81 -16.76 1.24
N LYS A 204 -2.84 -16.24 1.99
CA LYS A 204 -2.34 -16.82 3.24
C LYS A 204 -2.79 -15.98 4.43
N LEU A 205 -3.08 -16.65 5.56
CA LEU A 205 -3.35 -16.01 6.85
C LEU A 205 -2.05 -15.89 7.66
N GLU A 206 -1.67 -14.66 7.96
CA GLU A 206 -0.48 -14.30 8.74
C GLU A 206 -0.86 -14.13 10.21
N LEU A 207 -0.33 -15.00 11.08
CA LEU A 207 -0.53 -14.94 12.54
C LEU A 207 0.78 -14.97 13.33
N ASP A 208 1.92 -15.16 12.64
CA ASP A 208 3.23 -15.33 13.27
C ASP A 208 3.65 -14.08 14.05
N MET A 209 3.17 -12.89 13.66
CA MET A 209 3.40 -11.65 14.38
C MET A 209 2.89 -11.68 15.84
N LEU A 210 1.94 -12.59 16.14
CA LEU A 210 1.33 -12.76 17.46
C LEU A 210 2.13 -13.67 18.39
N ILE A 211 3.18 -14.35 17.89
CA ILE A 211 4.03 -15.23 18.70
C ILE A 211 4.61 -14.44 19.89
N ASP A 212 4.55 -15.05 21.09
CA ASP A 212 5.03 -14.53 22.37
C ASP A 212 4.40 -13.22 22.86
N THR A 213 3.33 -12.75 22.22
CA THR A 213 2.64 -11.51 22.62
C THR A 213 1.79 -11.65 23.88
N GLY A 214 1.45 -12.88 24.26
CA GLY A 214 0.46 -13.17 25.31
C GLY A 214 -0.99 -13.00 24.88
N LEU A 215 -1.24 -12.66 23.60
CA LEU A 215 -2.58 -12.65 23.03
C LEU A 215 -3.12 -14.09 22.85
N PRO A 216 -4.46 -14.27 22.82
CA PRO A 216 -5.07 -15.57 22.57
C PRO A 216 -4.56 -16.23 21.30
N ASP A 217 -4.41 -17.56 21.34
CA ASP A 217 -4.09 -18.35 20.16
C ASP A 217 -5.28 -18.40 19.18
N LEU A 218 -4.98 -18.31 17.89
CA LEU A 218 -5.95 -18.24 16.80
C LEU A 218 -5.80 -19.42 15.82
N SER A 219 -5.21 -20.54 16.26
CA SER A 219 -5.04 -21.74 15.43
C SER A 219 -6.35 -22.23 14.78
N ASP A 220 -7.49 -22.13 15.49
CA ASP A 220 -8.79 -22.52 14.94
C ASP A 220 -9.26 -21.58 13.82
N ILE A 221 -8.86 -20.29 13.84
CA ILE A 221 -9.14 -19.37 12.74
C ILE A 221 -8.38 -19.77 11.47
N ARG A 222 -7.16 -20.31 11.61
CA ARG A 222 -6.40 -20.80 10.45
C ARG A 222 -7.13 -21.95 9.75
N GLU A 223 -7.70 -22.89 10.52
CA GLU A 223 -8.51 -23.98 9.96
C GLU A 223 -9.77 -23.44 9.28
N LYS A 224 -10.50 -22.52 9.94
CA LYS A 224 -11.67 -21.86 9.34
C LYS A 224 -11.33 -21.11 8.06
N PHE A 225 -10.19 -20.42 8.00
CA PHE A 225 -9.74 -19.70 6.82
C PHE A 225 -9.48 -20.64 5.64
N ILE A 226 -8.83 -21.78 5.88
CA ILE A 226 -8.62 -22.82 4.85
C ILE A 226 -9.95 -23.39 4.37
N GLU A 227 -10.90 -23.67 5.26
CA GLU A 227 -12.24 -24.09 4.85
C GLU A 227 -12.97 -23.03 4.03
N PHE A 228 -12.80 -21.76 4.40
CA PHE A 228 -13.41 -20.63 3.72
C PHE A 228 -12.90 -20.51 2.28
N LEU A 229 -11.59 -20.69 2.06
CA LEU A 229 -10.98 -20.72 0.74
C LEU A 229 -11.53 -21.88 -0.12
N LYS A 230 -11.69 -23.08 0.46
CA LYS A 230 -12.23 -24.26 -0.26
C LYS A 230 -13.70 -24.14 -0.65
N LYS A 231 -14.51 -23.44 0.15
CA LYS A 231 -15.95 -23.22 -0.09
C LYS A 231 -16.22 -22.05 -1.05
N ARG A 232 -15.18 -21.42 -1.58
CA ARG A 232 -15.31 -20.31 -2.52
C ARG A 232 -15.84 -20.83 -3.87
N ASP A 233 -17.14 -20.72 -4.09
CA ASP A 233 -17.74 -20.95 -5.40
C ASP A 233 -17.38 -19.80 -6.36
N GLU A 234 -17.24 -20.10 -7.66
CA GLU A 234 -17.09 -19.12 -8.77
C GLU A 234 -18.16 -18.01 -8.72
N THR A 235 -19.33 -18.30 -8.14
CA THR A 235 -20.44 -17.34 -7.96
C THR A 235 -20.13 -16.16 -7.04
N THR A 236 -19.07 -16.22 -6.23
CA THR A 236 -18.61 -15.14 -5.34
C THR A 236 -17.79 -14.06 -6.08
N LEU A 237 -17.51 -14.26 -7.37
CA LEU A 237 -16.75 -13.34 -8.24
C LEU A 237 -17.52 -12.07 -8.65
N LYS A 238 -18.74 -11.86 -8.15
CA LYS A 238 -19.51 -10.63 -8.41
C LYS A 238 -19.05 -9.42 -7.60
N ASP A 239 -18.33 -9.65 -6.51
CA ASP A 239 -17.66 -8.57 -5.78
C ASP A 239 -16.32 -8.28 -6.46
N PHE A 240 -16.27 -7.17 -7.20
CA PHE A 240 -15.03 -6.69 -7.83
C PHE A 240 -13.94 -6.33 -6.80
N TYR A 241 -14.23 -6.29 -5.50
CA TYR A 241 -13.24 -5.99 -4.46
C TYR A 241 -12.49 -7.27 -4.04
N PRO A 242 -11.21 -7.44 -4.43
CA PRO A 242 -10.46 -8.64 -4.11
C PRO A 242 -10.25 -8.78 -2.60
N LEU A 243 -10.30 -10.03 -2.13
CA LEU A 243 -10.22 -10.39 -0.71
C LEU A 243 -11.33 -9.79 0.18
N GLY A 244 -12.35 -9.11 -0.38
CA GLY A 244 -13.49 -8.61 0.40
C GLY A 244 -14.24 -9.73 1.14
N PHE A 245 -14.21 -10.94 0.60
CA PHE A 245 -14.73 -12.15 1.23
C PHE A 245 -14.05 -12.49 2.56
N CYS A 246 -12.85 -11.97 2.84
CA CYS A 246 -12.11 -12.21 4.07
C CYS A 246 -12.56 -11.31 5.25
N ARG A 247 -13.37 -10.28 5.00
CA ARG A 247 -13.85 -9.35 6.04
C ARG A 247 -14.45 -10.03 7.27
N PRO A 248 -15.26 -11.12 7.17
CA PRO A 248 -15.76 -11.83 8.35
C PRO A 248 -14.64 -12.38 9.24
N ILE A 249 -13.56 -12.90 8.64
CA ILE A 249 -12.41 -13.43 9.37
C ILE A 249 -11.63 -12.31 10.04
N LEU A 250 -11.42 -11.18 9.35
CA LEU A 250 -10.79 -9.99 9.94
C LEU A 250 -11.58 -9.46 11.16
N LYS A 251 -12.93 -9.43 11.06
CA LYS A 251 -13.82 -9.06 12.17
C LYS A 251 -13.74 -10.04 13.34
N GLU A 252 -13.71 -11.35 13.06
CA GLU A 252 -13.56 -12.38 14.10
C GLU A 252 -12.22 -12.24 14.83
N ILE A 253 -11.11 -12.02 14.11
CA ILE A 253 -9.78 -11.82 14.71
C ILE A 253 -9.78 -10.60 15.64
N ALA A 254 -10.31 -9.47 15.18
CA ALA A 254 -10.37 -8.23 15.97
C ALA A 254 -11.11 -8.44 17.31
N GLY A 255 -12.25 -9.13 17.29
CA GLY A 255 -13.08 -9.34 18.47
C GLY A 255 -12.59 -10.44 19.43
N ARG A 256 -11.66 -11.30 19.01
CA ARG A 256 -11.17 -12.43 19.84
C ARG A 256 -9.89 -12.14 20.60
N LEU A 257 -9.07 -11.21 20.12
CA LEU A 257 -7.74 -10.99 20.69
C LEU A 257 -7.77 -10.10 21.94
N THR A 258 -8.63 -9.06 21.96
CA THR A 258 -8.86 -8.24 23.16
C THR A 258 -10.33 -7.85 23.29
N PRO A 259 -10.86 -7.62 24.51
CA PRO A 259 -12.26 -7.22 24.72
C PRO A 259 -12.64 -5.88 24.06
N ASP A 260 -11.66 -5.01 23.83
CA ASP A 260 -11.78 -3.68 23.24
C ASP A 260 -11.27 -3.63 21.79
N GLY A 261 -10.97 -4.78 21.19
CA GLY A 261 -10.47 -4.89 19.83
C GLY A 261 -11.51 -4.46 18.80
N GLU A 262 -11.08 -3.67 17.82
CA GLU A 262 -11.99 -3.07 16.83
C GLU A 262 -11.60 -3.42 15.40
N PHE A 263 -12.60 -3.79 14.60
CA PHE A 263 -12.50 -3.80 13.15
C PHE A 263 -13.01 -2.48 12.60
N VAL A 264 -12.22 -1.80 11.77
CA VAL A 264 -12.50 -0.44 11.31
C VAL A 264 -12.35 -0.33 9.81
N GLU A 265 -13.33 0.27 9.14
CA GLU A 265 -13.24 0.58 7.72
C GLU A 265 -12.31 1.78 7.48
N LEU A 266 -11.47 1.70 6.44
CA LEU A 266 -10.54 2.77 6.11
C LEU A 266 -11.30 4.06 5.72
N ASN A 267 -10.83 5.20 6.22
CA ASN A 267 -11.27 6.53 5.81
C ASN A 267 -10.06 7.47 5.61
N GLU A 268 -10.28 8.64 5.02
CA GLU A 268 -9.19 9.59 4.68
C GLU A 268 -8.40 10.08 5.91
N ASN A 269 -9.01 10.09 7.09
CA ASN A 269 -8.41 10.58 8.33
C ASN A 269 -7.91 9.46 9.26
N HIS A 270 -7.80 8.22 8.76
CA HIS A 270 -7.51 7.09 9.63
C HIS A 270 -6.04 7.08 10.05
N ASP A 271 -5.81 7.17 11.36
CA ASP A 271 -4.48 7.01 11.93
C ASP A 271 -4.04 5.55 11.86
N LEU A 272 -3.07 5.26 10.98
CA LEU A 272 -2.46 3.94 10.78
C LEU A 272 -1.26 3.69 11.73
N ASN A 273 -1.15 4.42 12.83
CA ASN A 273 -0.16 4.17 13.87
C ASN A 273 -0.66 3.15 14.91
N PRO A 274 0.16 2.18 15.32
CA PRO A 274 -0.20 1.26 16.40
C PRO A 274 -0.45 1.99 17.73
N THR A 275 -1.54 1.64 18.39
CA THR A 275 -1.91 2.15 19.73
C THR A 275 -2.12 0.99 20.70
N HIS A 276 -2.33 1.30 21.99
CA HIS A 276 -2.59 0.27 23.00
C HIS A 276 -3.93 -0.47 22.80
N LYS A 277 -4.85 0.14 22.06
CA LYS A 277 -6.11 -0.48 21.63
C LYS A 277 -5.88 -1.22 20.32
N LEU A 278 -6.20 -2.52 20.30
CA LEU A 278 -6.05 -3.34 19.11
C LEU A 278 -7.04 -2.89 18.03
N ARG A 279 -6.53 -2.63 16.82
CA ARG A 279 -7.35 -2.29 15.65
C ARG A 279 -6.98 -3.17 14.47
N VAL A 280 -7.97 -3.66 13.75
CA VAL A 280 -7.83 -4.28 12.42
C VAL A 280 -8.47 -3.34 11.41
N ILE A 281 -7.67 -2.74 10.55
CA ILE A 281 -8.15 -1.78 9.55
C ILE A 281 -8.42 -2.52 8.24
N ASP A 282 -9.63 -2.35 7.70
CA ASP A 282 -10.03 -2.87 6.39
C ASP A 282 -9.40 -2.06 5.25
N CYS A 283 -8.08 -2.22 5.10
CA CYS A 283 -7.32 -1.64 4.02
C CYS A 283 -6.34 -2.65 3.44
N TRP A 284 -5.75 -2.29 2.31
CA TRP A 284 -4.64 -3.03 1.74
C TRP A 284 -3.33 -2.23 1.74
N ILE A 285 -2.24 -2.97 1.63
CA ILE A 285 -0.87 -2.48 1.46
C ILE A 285 -0.16 -3.37 0.43
N LEU A 286 0.58 -2.76 -0.48
CA LEU A 286 1.48 -3.46 -1.40
C LEU A 286 2.92 -3.25 -0.94
N PHE A 287 3.69 -4.33 -0.81
CA PHE A 287 5.07 -4.25 -0.31
C PHE A 287 5.96 -5.37 -0.86
N LEU A 288 7.27 -5.16 -0.81
CA LEU A 288 8.27 -6.18 -1.11
C LEU A 288 8.69 -6.92 0.17
N ARG A 289 8.93 -8.22 0.04
CA ARG A 289 9.62 -9.02 1.05
C ARG A 289 10.45 -10.12 0.40
N LYS A 290 11.34 -10.74 1.17
CA LYS A 290 11.99 -11.99 0.77
C LYS A 290 11.02 -13.16 0.83
N ARG A 291 11.12 -14.06 -0.14
CA ARG A 291 10.35 -15.31 -0.18
C ARG A 291 10.57 -16.11 1.10
N GLN A 292 9.46 -16.54 1.68
CA GLN A 292 9.38 -17.35 2.91
C GLN A 292 9.20 -18.84 2.59
#